data_AF-R1FBJ4-F1
#
_entry.id   AF-R1FBJ4-F1
#
_cell.length_a   1.000
_cell.length_b   1.000
_cell.length_c   1.000
_cell.angle_alpha   90.00
_cell.angle_beta   90.00
_cell.angle_gamma   90.00
#
_symmetry.space_group_name_H-M   'P 1'
#
loop_
_entity.id
_entity.type
_entity.pdbx_description
1 polymer ?
#
loop_
_entity_poly.entity_id
_entity_poly.type
_entity_poly.pdbx_seq_one_letter_code
_entity_poly.pdbx_strand_id
1 'polypeptide(L)'
;MTQDIPFLFHPQAAPWFQEGSDSLLLTLFCEQAAPIREIWLRHEPDNEEYLLAMTPVATRDRLKIWQVRLPLAQSQDLQLYCFKCLTDEGQWWLHGAGISPAVPPREQHFRFNVRHQPPSWVQDQVFYQIFPDRFCNGDPSLSVRHHEYEYGGKAVISKAWGEPVSQQGEGTASSEFYGGDLAGIDGKLHYLQSLGVTALYLNPIFASPSNHKYDTQDYHRVDPHLGSNERLAELTRN
;
A
#
# COMPACT_ATOMS: atom_id res chain seq x y z
N MET A 1 35.06 20.85 14.38
CA MET A 1 34.17 19.98 15.18
C MET A 1 33.03 19.61 14.26
N THR A 2 32.83 18.33 13.99
CA THR A 2 31.64 17.86 13.27
C THR A 2 30.45 18.11 14.17
N GLN A 3 29.53 18.98 13.75
CA GLN A 3 28.25 19.12 14.45
C GLN A 3 27.51 17.80 14.34
N ASP A 4 27.14 17.23 15.48
CA ASP A 4 26.30 16.04 15.50
C ASP A 4 24.93 16.38 14.91
N ILE A 5 24.48 15.54 13.97
CA ILE A 5 23.17 15.71 13.32
C ILE A 5 22.09 15.54 14.40
N PRO A 6 21.20 16.53 14.61
CA PRO A 6 20.18 16.42 15.64
C PRO A 6 19.15 15.35 15.27
N PHE A 7 18.58 14.68 16.27
CA PHE A 7 17.41 13.84 16.04
C PHE A 7 16.19 14.72 15.75
N LEU A 8 15.66 14.61 14.52
CA LEU A 8 14.43 15.26 14.08
C LEU A 8 13.54 14.22 13.41
N PHE A 9 12.26 14.17 13.78
CA PHE A 9 11.32 13.20 13.24
C PHE A 9 9.94 13.83 13.02
N HIS A 10 9.39 13.63 11.82
CA HIS A 10 8.04 14.03 11.45
C HIS A 10 7.36 12.87 10.70
N PRO A 11 6.39 12.19 11.31
CA PRO A 11 5.60 11.18 10.63
C PRO A 11 4.44 11.82 9.85
N GLN A 12 4.18 11.36 8.62
CA GLN A 12 2.98 11.67 7.84
C GLN A 12 1.87 10.64 8.12
N ALA A 13 1.60 10.37 9.40
CA ALA A 13 0.61 9.39 9.84
C ALA A 13 -0.12 9.89 11.11
N ALA A 14 -1.38 9.46 11.27
CA ALA A 14 -2.16 9.73 12.47
C ALA A 14 -1.50 9.12 13.72
N PRO A 15 -1.64 9.74 14.91
CA PRO A 15 -2.35 10.98 15.20
C PRO A 15 -1.49 12.25 15.03
N TRP A 16 -0.27 12.12 14.52
CA TRP A 16 0.75 13.18 14.49
C TRP A 16 0.72 14.04 13.22
N PHE A 17 0.00 13.54 12.22
CA PHE A 17 -0.42 14.23 11.02
C PHE A 17 -1.96 14.19 10.99
N GLN A 18 -2.61 15.34 11.04
CA GLN A 18 -4.08 15.42 11.05
C GLN A 18 -4.56 16.33 9.93
N GLU A 19 -5.45 15.78 9.11
CA GLU A 19 -6.10 16.49 8.01
C GLU A 19 -7.36 17.20 8.51
N GLY A 20 -7.39 18.53 8.38
CA GLY A 20 -8.58 19.35 8.52
C GLY A 20 -9.14 19.75 7.15
N SER A 21 -10.26 20.46 7.15
CA SER A 21 -10.91 20.92 5.90
C SER A 21 -10.09 21.95 5.12
N ASP A 22 -9.25 22.74 5.81
CA ASP A 22 -8.51 23.88 5.26
C ASP A 22 -7.04 23.90 5.68
N SER A 23 -6.60 22.91 6.46
CA SER A 23 -5.28 22.92 7.07
C SER A 23 -4.83 21.53 7.50
N LEU A 24 -3.52 21.36 7.65
CA LEU A 24 -2.89 20.19 8.23
C LEU A 24 -2.30 20.56 9.59
N LEU A 25 -2.56 19.75 10.62
CA LEU A 25 -1.81 19.83 11.87
C LEU A 25 -0.62 18.87 11.79
N LEU A 26 0.58 19.42 11.84
CA LEU A 26 1.83 18.70 11.65
C LEU A 26 2.60 18.68 12.96
N THR A 27 3.10 17.50 13.35
CA THR A 27 3.87 17.30 14.58
C THR A 27 5.32 16.94 14.26
N LEU A 28 6.27 17.59 14.92
CA LEU A 28 7.69 17.27 14.85
C LEU A 28 8.23 16.94 16.24
N PHE A 29 9.05 15.89 16.29
CA PHE A 29 9.75 15.43 17.49
C PHE A 29 11.22 15.77 17.37
N CYS A 30 11.81 16.30 18.45
CA CYS A 30 13.24 16.47 18.59
C CYS A 30 13.70 16.05 19.98
N GLU A 31 15.00 15.84 20.19
CA GLU A 31 15.51 15.61 21.54
C GLU A 31 15.43 16.89 22.39
N GLN A 32 15.14 16.73 23.68
CA GLN A 32 15.13 17.86 24.62
C GLN A 32 16.52 18.44 24.86
N ALA A 33 17.54 17.58 24.84
CA ALA A 33 18.93 17.99 25.01
C ALA A 33 19.50 18.66 23.75
N ALA A 34 18.81 18.55 22.61
CA ALA A 34 19.26 19.20 21.39
C ALA A 34 19.15 20.73 21.54
N PRO A 35 20.17 21.50 21.14
CA PRO A 35 20.21 22.96 21.29
C PRO A 35 19.34 23.66 20.24
N ILE A 36 18.08 23.22 20.08
CA ILE A 36 17.12 23.77 19.11
C ILE A 36 16.37 24.92 19.77
N ARG A 37 16.57 26.13 19.25
CA ARG A 37 15.91 27.35 19.72
C ARG A 37 14.52 27.50 19.09
N GLU A 38 14.47 27.32 17.77
CA GLU A 38 13.28 27.56 16.96
C GLU A 38 13.13 26.49 15.90
N ILE A 39 11.88 26.17 15.57
CA ILE A 39 11.55 25.31 14.45
C ILE A 39 10.50 26.03 13.63
N TRP A 40 10.74 26.09 12.33
CA TRP A 40 9.86 26.71 11.34
C TRP A 40 9.47 25.67 10.31
N LEU A 41 8.21 25.65 9.89
CA LEU A 41 7.81 24.97 8.68
C LEU A 41 7.96 25.93 7.50
N ARG A 42 8.67 25.49 6.47
CA ARG A 42 8.78 26.17 5.19
C ARG A 42 7.82 25.55 4.19
N HIS A 43 7.02 26.37 3.52
CA HIS A 43 6.20 25.95 2.38
C HIS A 43 6.15 27.05 1.31
N GLU A 44 5.76 26.69 0.08
CA GLU A 44 5.76 27.57 -1.09
C GLU A 44 4.46 27.42 -1.94
N PRO A 45 3.29 27.84 -1.42
CA PRO A 45 1.98 27.59 -2.03
C PRO A 45 1.70 28.42 -3.30
N ASP A 46 2.53 29.40 -3.61
CA ASP A 46 2.43 30.33 -4.75
C ASP A 46 3.82 30.63 -5.36
N ASN A 47 4.81 29.76 -5.08
CA ASN A 47 6.24 29.92 -5.35
C ASN A 47 6.99 30.96 -4.51
N GLU A 48 6.34 31.65 -3.58
CA GLU A 48 7.03 32.47 -2.58
C GLU A 48 7.29 31.66 -1.30
N GLU A 49 8.37 32.01 -0.58
CA GLU A 49 8.70 31.36 0.68
C GLU A 49 7.81 31.88 1.82
N TYR A 50 7.17 30.96 2.54
CA TYR A 50 6.52 31.23 3.80
C TYR A 50 7.11 30.37 4.90
N LEU A 51 7.36 31.00 6.05
CA LEU A 51 7.86 30.36 7.26
C LEU A 51 6.81 30.45 8.36
N LEU A 52 6.32 29.30 8.79
CA LEU A 52 5.35 29.17 9.87
C LEU A 52 6.06 28.71 11.14
N ALA A 53 6.03 29.52 12.20
CA ALA A 53 6.64 29.16 13.48
C ALA A 53 5.94 27.92 14.07
N MET A 54 6.71 26.92 14.47
CA MET A 54 6.19 25.81 15.25
C MET A 54 6.11 26.21 16.73
N THR A 55 5.12 25.67 17.43
CA THR A 55 4.93 25.87 18.87
C THR A 55 5.27 24.57 19.63
N PRO A 56 6.05 24.62 20.73
CA PRO A 56 6.25 23.44 21.57
C PRO A 56 4.96 23.15 22.35
N VAL A 57 4.46 21.93 22.27
CA VAL A 57 3.16 21.55 22.85
C VAL A 57 3.28 20.55 23.99
N ALA A 58 4.35 19.75 24.01
CA ALA A 58 4.53 18.72 25.01
C ALA A 58 5.98 18.25 25.09
N THR A 59 6.25 17.50 26.16
CA THR A 59 7.50 16.80 26.40
C THR A 59 7.17 15.38 26.85
N ARG A 60 7.86 14.38 26.30
CA ARG A 60 7.71 12.96 26.66
C ARG A 60 9.07 12.29 26.69
N ASP A 61 9.47 11.79 27.86
CA ASP A 61 10.76 11.15 28.12
C ASP A 61 11.96 12.00 27.67
N ARG A 62 12.62 11.65 26.56
CA ARG A 62 13.74 12.40 25.96
C ARG A 62 13.32 13.37 24.86
N LEU A 63 12.05 13.37 24.47
CA LEU A 63 11.54 14.09 23.29
C LEU A 63 10.78 15.36 23.66
N LYS A 64 10.99 16.41 22.89
CA LYS A 64 10.19 17.63 22.85
C LYS A 64 9.34 17.59 21.59
N ILE A 65 8.05 17.94 21.72
CA ILE A 65 7.05 17.81 20.68
C ILE A 65 6.63 19.21 20.25
N TRP A 66 6.71 19.48 18.96
CA TRP A 66 6.37 20.75 18.33
C TRP A 66 5.23 20.55 17.34
N GLN A 67 4.36 21.54 17.22
CA GLN A 67 3.25 21.51 16.28
C GLN A 67 3.13 22.81 15.49
N VAL A 68 2.62 22.69 14.27
CA VAL A 68 2.30 23.81 13.39
C VAL A 68 1.08 23.45 12.56
N ARG A 69 0.29 24.47 12.22
CA ARG A 69 -0.83 24.34 11.30
C ARG A 69 -0.40 24.87 9.94
N LEU A 70 -0.32 23.99 8.94
CA LEU A 70 -0.05 24.34 7.55
C LEU A 70 -1.40 24.62 6.84
N PRO A 71 -1.68 25.86 6.39
CA PRO A 71 -2.86 26.14 5.58
C PRO A 71 -2.78 25.40 4.24
N LEU A 72 -3.89 24.80 3.82
CA LEU A 72 -4.01 24.18 2.50
C LEU A 72 -4.37 25.24 1.46
N ALA A 73 -3.45 25.49 0.52
CA ALA A 73 -3.72 26.41 -0.57
C ALA A 73 -4.73 25.79 -1.54
N GLN A 74 -5.91 26.40 -1.71
CA GLN A 74 -6.96 25.88 -2.60
C GLN A 74 -6.55 25.86 -4.08
N SER A 75 -5.52 26.62 -4.46
CA SER A 75 -5.00 26.71 -5.82
C SER A 75 -4.03 25.59 -6.19
N GLN A 76 -3.52 24.80 -5.23
CA GLN A 76 -2.57 23.73 -5.48
C GLN A 76 -2.98 22.41 -4.83
N ASP A 77 -3.00 21.34 -5.63
CA ASP A 77 -3.34 20.01 -5.13
C ASP A 77 -2.19 19.40 -4.32
N LEU A 78 -0.95 19.64 -4.73
CA LEU A 78 0.25 19.13 -4.07
C LEU A 78 0.85 20.19 -3.13
N GLN A 79 0.86 19.89 -1.85
CA GLN A 79 1.50 20.70 -0.82
C GLN A 79 2.91 20.18 -0.56
N LEU A 80 3.90 21.05 -0.73
CA LEU A 80 5.30 20.78 -0.46
C LEU A 80 5.75 21.55 0.78
N TYR A 81 6.44 20.87 1.69
CA TYR A 81 6.99 21.50 2.88
C TYR A 81 8.24 20.79 3.42
N CYS A 82 9.01 21.53 4.22
CA CYS A 82 10.11 21.00 5.02
C CYS A 82 10.22 21.81 6.32
N PHE A 83 11.03 21.34 7.28
CA PHE A 83 11.22 22.02 8.55
C PHE A 83 12.63 22.57 8.66
N LYS A 84 12.74 23.83 9.07
CA LYS A 84 13.99 24.52 9.40
C LYS A 84 14.14 24.57 10.91
N CYS A 85 15.18 23.94 11.43
CA CYS A 85 15.54 23.94 12.84
C CYS A 85 16.75 24.84 13.05
N LEU A 86 16.63 25.84 13.93
CA LEU A 86 17.71 26.77 14.26
C LEU A 86 18.36 26.37 15.57
N THR A 87 19.69 26.31 15.58
CA THR A 87 20.51 26.04 16.77
C THR A 87 21.47 27.21 17.02
N ASP A 88 22.20 27.12 18.12
CA ASP A 88 23.26 28.08 18.46
C ASP A 88 24.39 28.13 17.44
N GLU A 89 24.63 27.02 16.78
CA GLU A 89 25.80 26.82 15.93
C GLU A 89 25.46 26.77 14.43
N GLY A 90 24.18 26.88 14.06
CA GLY A 90 23.75 26.82 12.67
C GLY A 90 22.28 26.47 12.50
N GLN A 91 22.00 25.73 11.42
CA GLN A 91 20.66 25.30 11.07
C GLN A 91 20.68 23.88 10.52
N TRP A 92 19.55 23.20 10.68
CA TRP A 92 19.29 21.88 10.11
C TRP A 92 17.93 21.87 9.43
N TRP A 93 17.78 21.05 8.41
CA TRP A 93 16.56 20.91 7.64
C TRP A 93 16.06 19.47 7.71
N LEU A 94 14.83 19.26 8.16
CA LEU A 94 14.14 17.97 8.07
C LEU A 94 13.21 17.97 6.86
N HIS A 95 13.33 16.95 6.02
CA HIS A 95 12.56 16.80 4.79
C HIS A 95 12.31 15.30 4.51
N GLY A 96 11.58 14.98 3.44
CA GLY A 96 11.15 13.60 3.12
C GLY A 96 12.29 12.62 2.85
N ALA A 97 13.50 13.10 2.56
CA ALA A 97 14.70 12.27 2.36
C ALA A 97 15.63 12.22 3.59
N GLY A 98 15.27 12.88 4.70
CA GLY A 98 16.06 12.88 5.93
C GLY A 98 16.43 14.28 6.41
N ILE A 99 17.64 14.40 6.99
CA ILE A 99 18.14 15.62 7.61
C ILE A 99 19.35 16.13 6.83
N SER A 100 19.40 17.43 6.55
CA SER A 100 20.50 18.09 5.85
C SER A 100 20.88 19.43 6.48
N PRO A 101 22.15 19.88 6.34
CA PRO A 101 22.60 21.17 6.90
C PRO A 101 22.18 22.38 6.06
N ALA A 102 21.64 22.16 4.86
CA ALA A 102 21.24 23.20 3.92
C ALA A 102 19.82 22.94 3.40
N VAL A 103 19.22 23.94 2.75
CA VAL A 103 17.88 23.80 2.18
C VAL A 103 17.87 22.63 1.19
N PRO A 104 16.97 21.65 1.35
CA PRO A 104 16.87 20.54 0.41
C PRO A 104 16.23 20.99 -0.90
N PRO A 105 16.59 20.36 -2.04
CA PRO A 105 15.90 20.59 -3.30
C PRO A 105 14.43 20.15 -3.20
N ARG A 106 13.54 20.74 -4.00
CA ARG A 106 12.08 20.54 -3.91
C ARG A 106 11.67 19.07 -4.01
N GLU A 107 12.44 18.26 -4.74
CA GLU A 107 12.19 16.84 -4.93
C GLU A 107 12.31 16.03 -3.62
N GLN A 108 12.97 16.58 -2.61
CA GLN A 108 13.19 15.93 -1.33
C GLN A 108 12.26 16.44 -0.23
N HIS A 109 11.37 17.40 -0.52
CA HIS A 109 10.40 17.91 0.44
C HIS A 109 9.35 16.86 0.79
N PHE A 110 8.72 17.01 1.96
CA PHE A 110 7.51 16.25 2.28
C PHE A 110 6.40 16.64 1.30
N ARG A 111 5.49 15.69 1.07
CA ARG A 111 4.44 15.83 0.05
C ARG A 111 3.10 15.44 0.64
N PHE A 112 2.09 16.25 0.37
CA PHE A 112 0.71 15.91 0.66
C PHE A 112 -0.18 16.30 -0.51
N ASN A 113 -0.95 15.36 -1.05
CA ASN A 113 -1.86 15.61 -2.15
C ASN A 113 -3.30 15.75 -1.64
N VAL A 114 -3.89 16.92 -1.72
CA VAL A 114 -5.23 17.18 -1.17
C VAL A 114 -6.34 16.41 -1.91
N ARG A 115 -6.15 16.10 -3.21
CA ARG A 115 -7.19 15.49 -4.06
C ARG A 115 -7.05 14.00 -4.25
N HIS A 116 -5.82 13.52 -4.44
CA HIS A 116 -5.53 12.14 -4.83
C HIS A 116 -4.99 11.35 -3.64
N GLN A 117 -5.86 11.10 -2.67
CA GLN A 117 -5.56 10.22 -1.55
C GLN A 117 -5.94 8.76 -1.88
N PRO A 118 -5.12 7.77 -1.50
CA PRO A 118 -5.54 6.38 -1.60
C PRO A 118 -6.73 6.12 -0.67
N PRO A 119 -7.56 5.09 -0.94
CA PRO A 119 -8.65 4.73 -0.03
C PRO A 119 -8.12 4.48 1.38
N SER A 120 -8.70 5.15 2.37
CA SER A 120 -8.18 5.17 3.75
C SER A 120 -8.09 3.77 4.36
N TRP A 121 -9.04 2.89 4.04
CA TRP A 121 -9.09 1.53 4.58
C TRP A 121 -7.83 0.71 4.26
N VAL A 122 -7.14 0.97 3.14
CA VAL A 122 -6.02 0.15 2.63
C VAL A 122 -4.81 0.17 3.56
N GLN A 123 -4.56 1.28 4.25
CA GLN A 123 -3.35 1.49 5.05
C GLN A 123 -3.26 0.52 6.25
N ASP A 124 -4.41 0.07 6.74
CA ASP A 124 -4.52 -0.81 7.90
C ASP A 124 -4.72 -2.30 7.51
N GLN A 125 -4.58 -2.65 6.23
CA GLN A 125 -4.88 -4.00 5.75
C GLN A 125 -3.67 -4.92 5.69
N VAL A 126 -3.92 -6.18 5.99
CA VAL A 126 -3.02 -7.30 5.68
C VAL A 126 -3.58 -8.04 4.48
N PHE A 127 -2.93 -7.86 3.32
CA PHE A 127 -3.32 -8.51 2.07
C PHE A 127 -2.81 -9.95 2.00
N TYR A 128 -3.66 -10.85 1.52
CA TYR A 128 -3.27 -12.21 1.12
C TYR A 128 -3.58 -12.42 -0.36
N GLN A 129 -2.53 -12.67 -1.15
CA GLN A 129 -2.68 -12.96 -2.57
C GLN A 129 -3.04 -14.42 -2.80
N ILE A 130 -4.06 -14.67 -3.61
CA ILE A 130 -4.53 -16.01 -3.95
C ILE A 130 -4.43 -16.22 -5.46
N PHE A 131 -3.73 -17.29 -5.85
CA PHE A 131 -3.82 -17.88 -7.18
C PHE A 131 -4.91 -18.99 -7.16
N PRO A 132 -6.12 -18.75 -7.71
CA PRO A 132 -7.30 -19.57 -7.43
C PRO A 132 -7.11 -21.07 -7.66
N ASP A 133 -6.61 -21.48 -8.84
CA ASP A 133 -6.42 -22.89 -9.23
C ASP A 133 -5.51 -23.68 -8.25
N ARG A 134 -4.71 -22.98 -7.43
CA ARG A 134 -3.71 -23.60 -6.53
C ARG A 134 -3.97 -23.38 -5.05
N PHE A 135 -5.07 -22.74 -4.68
CA PHE A 135 -5.33 -22.42 -3.28
C PHE A 135 -6.10 -23.52 -2.54
N CYS A 136 -7.28 -23.88 -3.03
CA CYS A 136 -8.10 -24.94 -2.46
C CYS A 136 -9.14 -25.38 -3.50
N ASN A 137 -9.25 -26.70 -3.75
CA ASN A 137 -10.34 -27.29 -4.52
C ASN A 137 -11.55 -27.48 -3.59
N GLY A 138 -12.60 -26.69 -3.79
CA GLY A 138 -13.81 -26.69 -2.98
C GLY A 138 -15.00 -27.38 -3.66
N ASP A 139 -15.02 -27.37 -4.99
CA ASP A 139 -16.00 -28.08 -5.82
C ASP A 139 -15.29 -28.84 -6.96
N PRO A 140 -14.96 -30.13 -6.73
CA PRO A 140 -14.32 -30.96 -7.73
C PRO A 140 -15.13 -31.14 -9.02
N SER A 141 -16.43 -30.84 -9.03
CA SER A 141 -17.27 -30.94 -10.24
C SER A 141 -16.94 -29.85 -11.27
N LEU A 142 -16.30 -28.76 -10.85
CA LEU A 142 -15.86 -27.66 -11.71
C LEU A 142 -14.45 -27.86 -12.28
N SER A 143 -13.67 -28.79 -11.71
CA SER A 143 -12.28 -29.00 -12.08
C SER A 143 -12.14 -29.33 -13.56
N VAL A 144 -11.16 -28.70 -14.23
CA VAL A 144 -10.80 -29.00 -15.62
C VAL A 144 -10.49 -30.49 -15.74
N ARG A 145 -11.11 -31.16 -16.71
CA ARG A 145 -10.83 -32.58 -16.99
C ARG A 145 -9.56 -32.72 -17.83
N HIS A 146 -8.86 -33.83 -17.64
CA HIS A 146 -7.68 -34.15 -18.43
C HIS A 146 -8.03 -34.20 -19.93
N HIS A 147 -7.33 -33.40 -20.74
CA HIS A 147 -7.57 -33.21 -22.17
C HIS A 147 -8.97 -32.66 -22.52
N GLU A 148 -9.59 -31.87 -21.64
CA GLU A 148 -10.91 -31.30 -21.90
C GLU A 148 -10.96 -30.37 -23.11
N TYR A 149 -9.91 -29.57 -23.31
CA TYR A 149 -9.75 -28.66 -24.43
C TYR A 149 -8.27 -28.43 -24.75
N GLU A 150 -8.01 -27.72 -25.85
CA GLU A 150 -6.67 -27.32 -26.24
C GLU A 150 -6.41 -25.83 -25.99
N TYR A 151 -5.22 -25.51 -25.52
CA TYR A 151 -4.71 -24.16 -25.32
C TYR A 151 -3.27 -24.08 -25.82
N GLY A 152 -2.98 -23.08 -26.67
CA GLY A 152 -1.64 -22.93 -27.25
C GLY A 152 -1.18 -24.13 -28.09
N GLY A 153 -2.12 -24.86 -28.71
CA GLY A 153 -1.84 -26.07 -29.50
C GLY A 153 -1.51 -27.32 -28.66
N LYS A 154 -1.81 -27.30 -27.36
CA LYS A 154 -1.61 -28.43 -26.44
C LYS A 154 -2.87 -28.70 -25.64
N ALA A 155 -3.16 -29.96 -25.37
CA ALA A 155 -4.26 -30.35 -24.49
C ALA A 155 -3.98 -29.88 -23.04
N VAL A 156 -5.02 -29.45 -22.34
CA VAL A 156 -4.92 -29.12 -20.90
C VAL A 156 -4.80 -30.38 -20.06
N ILE A 157 -4.05 -30.28 -18.96
CA ILE A 157 -3.71 -31.41 -18.09
C ILE A 157 -4.29 -31.15 -16.70
N SER A 158 -5.12 -32.08 -16.22
CA SER A 158 -5.50 -32.13 -14.80
C SER A 158 -4.40 -32.80 -14.00
N LYS A 159 -3.96 -32.17 -12.92
CA LYS A 159 -2.91 -32.65 -11.99
C LYS A 159 -3.52 -32.99 -10.64
N ALA A 160 -2.98 -34.00 -9.95
CA ALA A 160 -3.36 -34.23 -8.56
C ALA A 160 -2.78 -33.15 -7.64
N TRP A 161 -3.47 -32.86 -6.54
CA TRP A 161 -3.04 -31.85 -5.58
C TRP A 161 -1.67 -32.19 -4.99
N GLY A 162 -0.73 -31.24 -5.03
CA GLY A 162 0.64 -31.43 -4.54
C GLY A 162 1.61 -32.04 -5.57
N GLU A 163 1.14 -32.43 -6.76
CA GLU A 163 2.07 -32.71 -7.87
C GLU A 163 2.88 -31.45 -8.23
N PRO A 164 4.15 -31.61 -8.62
CA PRO A 164 4.96 -30.49 -9.06
C PRO A 164 4.40 -29.92 -10.37
N VAL A 165 4.36 -28.58 -10.45
CA VAL A 165 4.15 -27.87 -11.72
C VAL A 165 5.28 -28.24 -12.66
N SER A 166 4.96 -28.68 -13.86
CA SER A 166 5.99 -29.13 -14.80
C SER A 166 6.91 -27.97 -15.17
N GLN A 167 8.22 -28.21 -15.09
CA GLN A 167 9.17 -27.36 -15.80
C GLN A 167 9.00 -27.61 -17.29
N GLN A 168 8.94 -26.54 -18.11
CA GLN A 168 8.59 -26.53 -19.55
C GLN A 168 8.63 -27.92 -20.22
N GLY A 169 7.45 -28.56 -20.37
CA GLY A 169 7.31 -29.94 -20.81
C GLY A 169 6.03 -30.19 -21.63
N GLU A 170 5.47 -31.41 -21.58
CA GLU A 170 4.33 -31.86 -22.39
C GLU A 170 3.11 -30.92 -22.31
N GLY A 171 2.89 -30.26 -21.17
CA GLY A 171 2.09 -29.03 -21.05
C GLY A 171 2.97 -27.79 -20.92
N THR A 172 2.52 -26.64 -21.44
CA THR A 172 3.02 -25.36 -20.92
C THR A 172 2.55 -25.22 -19.47
N ALA A 173 3.34 -24.63 -18.58
CA ALA A 173 2.95 -24.43 -17.18
C ALA A 173 1.59 -23.70 -17.02
N SER A 174 1.12 -23.02 -18.07
CA SER A 174 -0.18 -22.36 -18.20
C SER A 174 -1.37 -23.28 -18.54
N SER A 175 -1.14 -24.56 -18.86
CA SER A 175 -2.16 -25.55 -19.26
C SER A 175 -2.38 -26.65 -18.22
N GLU A 176 -1.77 -26.53 -17.04
CA GLU A 176 -1.91 -27.49 -15.94
C GLU A 176 -2.88 -26.97 -14.89
N PHE A 177 -3.87 -27.77 -14.51
CA PHE A 177 -4.95 -27.39 -13.62
C PHE A 177 -5.03 -28.34 -12.43
N TYR A 178 -5.28 -27.77 -11.25
CA TYR A 178 -5.32 -28.49 -9.97
C TYR A 178 -6.70 -28.37 -9.31
N GLY A 179 -7.59 -27.57 -9.92
CA GLY A 179 -9.00 -27.51 -9.60
C GLY A 179 -9.34 -26.61 -8.42
N GLY A 180 -8.46 -25.69 -8.06
CA GLY A 180 -8.79 -24.68 -7.06
C GLY A 180 -9.83 -23.68 -7.58
N ASP A 181 -10.76 -23.26 -6.72
CA ASP A 181 -11.97 -22.53 -7.13
C ASP A 181 -12.46 -21.54 -6.05
N LEU A 182 -13.49 -20.76 -6.37
CA LEU A 182 -14.06 -19.77 -5.44
C LEU A 182 -14.73 -20.42 -4.22
N ALA A 183 -15.24 -21.65 -4.34
CA ALA A 183 -15.81 -22.35 -3.20
C ALA A 183 -14.74 -22.81 -2.20
N GLY A 184 -13.56 -23.19 -2.68
CA GLY A 184 -12.41 -23.49 -1.86
C GLY A 184 -11.88 -22.26 -1.14
N ILE A 185 -11.88 -21.09 -1.80
CA ILE A 185 -11.54 -19.82 -1.14
C ILE A 185 -12.50 -19.52 -0.01
N ASP A 186 -13.81 -19.58 -0.29
CA ASP A 186 -14.88 -19.36 0.69
C ASP A 186 -14.73 -20.30 1.91
N GLY A 187 -14.51 -21.59 1.67
CA GLY A 187 -14.30 -22.60 2.71
C GLY A 187 -13.04 -22.40 3.56
N LYS A 188 -12.13 -21.47 3.20
CA LYS A 188 -10.91 -21.15 3.93
C LYS A 188 -10.89 -19.72 4.50
N LEU A 189 -11.98 -18.95 4.39
CA LEU A 189 -12.03 -17.60 4.97
C LEU A 189 -11.73 -17.59 6.47
N HIS A 190 -12.25 -18.54 7.24
CA HIS A 190 -11.94 -18.65 8.67
C HIS A 190 -10.44 -18.88 8.94
N TYR A 191 -9.76 -19.69 8.10
CA TYR A 191 -8.32 -19.88 8.20
C TYR A 191 -7.58 -18.56 7.94
N LEU A 192 -7.95 -17.82 6.90
CA LEU A 192 -7.33 -16.54 6.56
C LEU A 192 -7.56 -15.49 7.66
N GLN A 193 -8.78 -15.42 8.20
CA GLN A 193 -9.10 -14.57 9.35
C GLN A 193 -8.27 -14.94 10.59
N SER A 194 -8.06 -16.25 10.86
CA SER A 194 -7.24 -16.68 11.99
C SER A 194 -5.75 -16.30 11.87
N LEU A 195 -5.26 -16.06 10.64
CA LEU A 195 -3.93 -15.52 10.38
C LEU A 195 -3.86 -13.99 10.56
N GLY A 196 -4.99 -13.31 10.70
CA GLY A 196 -5.09 -11.85 10.73
C GLY A 196 -5.17 -11.20 9.34
N VAL A 197 -5.47 -11.95 8.29
CA VAL A 197 -5.72 -11.40 6.95
C VAL A 197 -7.01 -10.60 6.95
N THR A 198 -6.98 -9.41 6.36
CA THR A 198 -8.14 -8.50 6.29
C THR A 198 -8.54 -8.13 4.87
N ALA A 199 -7.70 -8.41 3.88
CA ALA A 199 -7.99 -8.16 2.47
C ALA A 199 -7.47 -9.31 1.58
N LEU A 200 -8.27 -9.71 0.58
CA LEU A 200 -7.86 -10.70 -0.41
C LEU A 200 -7.55 -10.03 -1.75
N TYR A 201 -6.46 -10.44 -2.37
CA TYR A 201 -6.13 -10.09 -3.75
C TYR A 201 -6.12 -11.36 -4.59
N LEU A 202 -7.06 -11.48 -5.54
CA LEU A 202 -7.15 -12.64 -6.42
C LEU A 202 -6.38 -12.36 -7.72
N ASN A 203 -5.58 -13.33 -8.16
CA ASN A 203 -5.20 -13.43 -9.57
C ASN A 203 -6.47 -13.54 -10.45
N PRO A 204 -6.39 -13.33 -11.78
CA PRO A 204 -7.58 -13.24 -12.64
C PRO A 204 -8.55 -14.42 -12.50
N ILE A 205 -9.84 -14.10 -12.44
CA ILE A 205 -10.93 -15.07 -12.21
C ILE A 205 -11.93 -15.15 -13.37
N PHE A 206 -11.73 -14.34 -14.41
CA PHE A 206 -12.64 -14.26 -15.56
C PHE A 206 -12.34 -15.32 -16.61
N ALA A 207 -13.32 -15.63 -17.44
CA ALA A 207 -13.27 -16.70 -18.42
C ALA A 207 -12.02 -16.62 -19.30
N SER A 208 -11.21 -17.68 -19.27
CA SER A 208 -9.95 -17.77 -20.00
C SER A 208 -9.45 -19.23 -20.07
N PRO A 209 -8.83 -19.65 -21.18
CA PRO A 209 -8.43 -21.03 -21.38
C PRO A 209 -7.18 -21.43 -20.58
N SER A 210 -6.38 -20.48 -20.11
CA SER A 210 -5.21 -20.77 -19.28
C SER A 210 -5.57 -20.95 -17.80
N ASN A 211 -4.63 -21.49 -17.02
CA ASN A 211 -4.77 -21.56 -15.57
C ASN A 211 -4.57 -20.21 -14.87
N HIS A 212 -3.83 -19.27 -15.47
CA HIS A 212 -3.53 -17.95 -14.90
C HIS A 212 -4.54 -16.87 -15.31
N LYS A 213 -5.29 -17.12 -16.38
CA LYS A 213 -6.44 -16.34 -16.85
C LYS A 213 -6.19 -14.89 -17.31
N TYR A 214 -4.93 -14.44 -17.35
CA TYR A 214 -4.54 -13.13 -17.91
C TYR A 214 -4.86 -12.95 -19.40
N ASP A 215 -4.98 -14.03 -20.17
CA ASP A 215 -5.46 -14.05 -21.55
C ASP A 215 -6.99 -14.17 -21.56
N THR A 216 -7.65 -13.15 -21.02
CA THR A 216 -9.09 -13.10 -20.80
C THR A 216 -9.88 -13.17 -22.11
N GLN A 217 -10.88 -14.05 -22.16
CA GLN A 217 -11.83 -14.17 -23.26
C GLN A 217 -13.09 -13.34 -23.02
N ASP A 218 -13.56 -13.27 -21.77
CA ASP A 218 -14.74 -12.49 -21.39
C ASP A 218 -14.62 -11.95 -19.96
N TYR A 219 -14.50 -10.63 -19.83
CA TYR A 219 -14.39 -9.92 -18.55
C TYR A 219 -15.71 -9.88 -17.75
N HIS A 220 -16.86 -10.20 -18.37
CA HIS A 220 -18.17 -10.14 -17.73
C HIS A 220 -18.59 -11.48 -17.11
N ARG A 221 -17.78 -12.52 -17.27
CA ARG A 221 -18.10 -13.88 -16.83
C ARG A 221 -16.95 -14.47 -16.03
N VAL A 222 -17.22 -14.86 -14.80
CA VAL A 222 -16.35 -15.72 -14.00
C VAL A 222 -16.11 -17.02 -14.75
N ASP A 223 -14.86 -17.48 -14.73
CA ASP A 223 -14.49 -18.71 -15.40
C ASP A 223 -15.27 -19.90 -14.85
N PRO A 224 -15.88 -20.74 -15.72
CA PRO A 224 -16.72 -21.85 -15.27
C PRO A 224 -15.95 -22.89 -14.43
N HIS A 225 -14.62 -22.97 -14.55
CA HIS A 225 -13.80 -23.86 -13.72
C HIS A 225 -13.48 -23.27 -12.34
N LEU A 226 -13.80 -21.99 -12.10
CA LEU A 226 -13.66 -21.34 -10.80
C LEU A 226 -15.00 -21.12 -10.10
N GLY A 227 -16.13 -21.16 -10.82
CA GLY A 227 -17.47 -20.97 -10.28
C GLY A 227 -18.38 -20.18 -11.21
N SER A 228 -19.13 -19.23 -10.65
CA SER A 228 -20.05 -18.36 -11.39
C SER A 228 -20.02 -16.92 -10.86
N ASN A 229 -20.70 -16.01 -11.56
CA ASN A 229 -20.84 -14.63 -11.10
C ASN A 229 -21.60 -14.56 -9.76
N GLU A 230 -22.59 -15.43 -9.57
CA GLU A 230 -23.34 -15.56 -8.31
C GLU A 230 -22.41 -16.03 -7.20
N ARG A 231 -21.55 -17.02 -7.46
CA ARG A 231 -20.58 -17.50 -6.46
C ARG A 231 -19.59 -16.43 -6.04
N LEU A 232 -19.12 -15.61 -6.98
CA LEU A 232 -18.28 -14.45 -6.67
C LEU A 232 -19.04 -13.41 -5.83
N ALA A 233 -20.31 -13.16 -6.16
CA ALA A 233 -21.15 -12.23 -5.39
C ALA A 233 -21.43 -12.73 -3.97
N GLU A 234 -21.50 -14.04 -3.74
CA GLU A 234 -21.57 -14.64 -2.40
C GLU A 234 -20.25 -14.42 -1.63
N LEU A 235 -19.11 -14.72 -2.24
CA LEU A 235 -17.80 -14.59 -1.62
C LEU A 235 -17.49 -13.15 -1.15
N THR A 236 -17.96 -12.14 -1.88
CA THR A 236 -17.76 -10.72 -1.52
C THR A 236 -18.67 -10.21 -0.39
N ARG A 237 -19.63 -11.01 0.09
CA ARG A 237 -20.53 -10.67 1.19
C ARG A 237 -20.15 -11.28 2.54
N ASN A 238 -19.31 -12.32 2.53
CA ASN A 238 -18.86 -13.06 3.73
C ASN A 238 -17.71 -12.33 4.45
#